data_AF-A0A5V0QCQ0-F1
#
_entry.id   AF-A0A5V0QCQ0-F1
#
_cell.length_a   1.000
_cell.length_b   1.000
_cell.length_c   1.000
_cell.angle_alpha   90.00
_cell.angle_beta   90.00
_cell.angle_gamma   90.00
#
_symmetry.space_group_name_H-M   'P 1'
#
loop_
_entity.id
_entity.type
_entity.pdbx_description
1 polymer ?
#
loop_
_entity_poly.entity_id
_entity_poly.type
_entity_poly.pdbx_seq_one_letter_code
_entity_poly.pdbx_strand_id
1 'polypeptide(L)'
;MINVIAREGVRVPLEQHSRQYITEETPVAVDEQSAYYLRRLRDGDLLLAPASTGPDTPAVPDAPEEKNIRPAPEKQKKEPQ
;
A
#
# COMPACT_ATOMS: atom_id res chain seq x y z
N MET A 1 16.70 6.42 -9.56
CA MET A 1 15.92 6.67 -8.33
C MET A 1 14.77 7.58 -8.70
N ILE A 2 13.55 7.22 -8.30
CA ILE A 2 12.34 8.00 -8.57
C ILE A 2 11.71 8.43 -7.25
N ASN A 3 11.10 9.62 -7.23
CA ASN A 3 10.33 10.07 -6.08
C ASN A 3 8.89 9.64 -6.25
N VAL A 4 8.37 8.94 -5.26
CA VAL A 4 6.99 8.47 -5.24
C VAL A 4 6.29 8.95 -3.98
N ILE A 5 5.00 9.21 -4.10
CA ILE A 5 4.07 9.43 -2.99
C ILE A 5 3.02 8.33 -3.00
N ALA A 6 2.46 8.01 -1.84
CA ALA A 6 1.32 7.11 -1.81
C ALA A 6 0.04 7.82 -2.25
N ARG A 7 -0.91 7.03 -2.74
CA ARG A 7 -2.29 7.47 -2.87
C ARG A 7 -2.81 7.89 -1.51
N GLU A 8 -3.70 8.87 -1.53
CA GLU A 8 -4.38 9.31 -0.33
C GLU A 8 -5.08 8.21 0.43
N GLY A 9 -4.89 8.22 1.76
CA GLY A 9 -5.47 7.22 2.66
C GLY A 9 -4.81 5.84 2.54
N VAL A 10 -3.83 5.66 1.65
CA VAL A 10 -3.04 4.44 1.49
C VAL A 10 -1.66 4.65 2.08
N ARG A 11 -1.18 3.64 2.81
CA ARG A 11 0.18 3.61 3.35
C ARG A 11 0.93 2.45 2.75
N VAL A 12 1.93 2.75 1.93
CA VAL A 12 2.72 1.72 1.26
C VAL A 12 4.01 1.50 2.06
N PRO A 13 4.24 0.30 2.64
CA PRO A 13 5.48 0.04 3.36
C PRO A 13 6.67 0.05 2.41
N LEU A 14 7.82 0.53 2.89
CA LEU A 14 9.07 0.45 2.14
C LEU A 14 9.57 -0.99 2.09
N GLU A 15 10.05 -1.41 0.92
CA GLU A 15 10.57 -2.77 0.68
C GLU A 15 11.69 -3.15 1.66
N GLN A 16 12.62 -2.22 1.90
CA GLN A 16 13.77 -2.46 2.80
C GLN A 16 13.47 -2.15 4.27
N HIS A 17 12.37 -1.45 4.55
CA HIS A 17 12.05 -0.96 5.89
C HIS A 17 10.55 -1.07 6.17
N SER A 18 10.11 -2.23 6.65
CA SER A 18 8.68 -2.49 6.92
C SER A 18 8.05 -1.63 8.02
N ARG A 19 8.86 -0.87 8.77
CA ARG A 19 8.40 0.11 9.78
C ARG A 19 8.25 1.53 9.22
N GLN A 20 8.72 1.76 8.00
CA GLN A 20 8.61 3.03 7.31
C GLN A 20 7.56 2.90 6.21
N TYR A 21 6.76 3.95 6.06
CA TYR A 21 5.67 3.99 5.10
C TYR A 21 5.83 5.21 4.21
N ILE A 22 5.57 5.01 2.93
CA ILE A 22 5.37 6.09 1.97
C ILE A 22 3.93 6.56 2.17
N THR A 23 3.76 7.86 2.38
CA THR A 23 2.47 8.53 2.48
C THR A 23 2.34 9.54 1.34
N GLU A 24 1.16 10.12 1.20
CA GLU A 24 0.87 11.24 0.30
C GLU A 24 1.59 12.55 0.69
N GLU A 25 1.93 12.70 1.97
CA GLU A 25 2.48 13.94 2.53
C GLU A 25 3.96 14.15 2.20
N THR A 26 4.72 13.05 2.15
CA THR A 26 6.18 13.11 1.99
C THR A 26 6.63 12.29 0.79
N PRO A 27 7.20 12.93 -0.24
CA PRO A 27 7.80 12.21 -1.36
C PRO A 27 9.03 11.43 -0.90
N VAL A 28 9.06 10.14 -1.23
CA VAL A 28 10.16 9.24 -0.87
C VAL A 28 10.89 8.80 -2.13
N ALA A 29 12.22 8.93 -2.11
CA ALA A 29 13.09 8.44 -3.17
C ALA A 29 13.22 6.91 -3.06
N VAL A 30 12.87 6.21 -4.13
CA VAL A 30 12.92 4.74 -4.23
C VAL A 30 13.64 4.29 -5.50
N ASP A 31 14.06 3.02 -5.52
CA ASP A 31 14.63 2.40 -6.71
C ASP A 31 13.58 2.14 -7.78
N GLU A 32 13.78 2.71 -8.96
CA GLU A 32 12.89 2.56 -10.12
C GLU A 32 12.91 1.14 -10.72
N GLN A 33 13.96 0.37 -10.42
CA GLN A 33 14.13 -1.00 -10.91
C GLN A 33 13.52 -2.03 -9.96
N SER A 34 13.05 -1.63 -8.78
CA SER A 34 12.42 -2.56 -7.86
C SER A 34 11.03 -2.94 -8.36
N ALA A 35 10.82 -4.25 -8.52
CA ALA A 35 9.54 -4.82 -8.92
C ALA A 35 8.40 -4.46 -7.93
N TYR A 36 8.72 -4.24 -6.65
CA TYR A 36 7.74 -3.90 -5.63
C TYR A 36 7.09 -2.53 -5.90
N TYR A 37 7.91 -1.49 -6.11
CA TYR A 37 7.40 -0.14 -6.37
C TYR A 37 6.76 -0.03 -7.75
N LEU A 38 7.32 -0.72 -8.76
CA LEU A 38 6.72 -0.79 -10.10
C LEU A 38 5.32 -1.40 -10.06
N ARG A 39 5.10 -2.45 -9.25
CA ARG A 39 3.77 -3.04 -9.08
C ARG A 39 2.82 -2.05 -8.41
N ARG A 40 3.24 -1.40 -7.33
CA ARG A 40 2.40 -0.40 -6.63
C ARG A 40 2.04 0.80 -7.50
N LEU A 41 2.95 1.23 -8.38
CA LEU A 41 2.67 2.24 -9.40
C LEU A 41 1.61 1.77 -10.41
N ARG A 42 1.67 0.50 -10.84
CA ARG A 42 0.68 -0.10 -11.76
C ARG A 42 -0.68 -0.32 -11.10
N ASP A 43 -0.70 -0.72 -9.84
CA ASP A 43 -1.91 -0.86 -9.02
C ASP A 43 -2.51 0.52 -8.68
N GLY A 44 -1.73 1.59 -8.83
CA GLY A 44 -2.12 2.97 -8.52
C GLY A 44 -2.10 3.29 -7.02
N ASP A 45 -1.43 2.46 -6.21
CA ASP A 45 -1.15 2.71 -4.79
C ASP A 45 -0.05 3.77 -4.61
N LEU A 46 0.89 3.85 -5.56
CA LEU A 46 1.92 4.87 -5.62
C LEU A 46 1.71 5.76 -6.84
N LEU A 47 2.12 7.01 -6.71
CA LEU A 47 2.10 8.02 -7.76
C LEU A 47 3.49 8.65 -7.85
N LEU A 48 3.93 9.03 -9.06
CA LEU A 48 5.16 9.80 -9.21
C LEU A 48 4.96 11.18 -8.59
N ALA A 49 5.86 11.56 -7.68
CA ALA A 49 5.79 12.86 -7.05
C ALA A 49 6.07 13.96 -8.10
N PRO A 50 5.14 14.91 -8.32
CA PRO A 50 5.44 16.06 -9.17
C PRO A 50 6.55 16.89 -8.52
N ALA A 51 7.44 17.47 -9.33
CA ALA A 51 8.57 18.27 -8.84
C ALA A 51 8.14 19.56 -8.10
N SER A 52 6.85 19.85 -8.00
CA SER A 52 6.30 20.99 -7.26
C SER A 52 4.84 20.72 -6.88
N THR A 53 4.51 21.19 -5.68
CA THR A 53 3.16 21.32 -5.09
C THR A 53 2.70 20.15 -4.22
N GLY A 54 2.47 20.51 -2.96
CA GLY A 54 1.99 19.68 -1.87
C GLY A 54 0.54 19.20 -2.04
N PRO A 55 -0.04 18.65 -0.97
CA PRO A 55 -1.10 17.66 -1.05
C PRO A 55 -2.43 18.31 -1.42
N ASP A 56 -2.96 17.96 -2.60
CA ASP A 56 -4.35 18.22 -2.96
C ASP A 56 -5.15 16.93 -2.70
N THR A 57 -5.81 16.93 -1.54
CA THR A 57 -6.83 16.01 -1.03
C THR A 57 -8.09 15.95 -1.94
N PRO A 58 -9.12 15.07 -1.81
CA PRO A 58 -9.24 13.62 -1.60
C PRO A 58 -9.91 12.88 -2.77
N ALA A 59 -9.53 11.62 -3.00
CA ALA A 59 -10.30 10.72 -3.86
C ALA A 59 -10.60 9.39 -3.16
N VAL A 60 -11.67 9.44 -2.38
CA VAL A 60 -12.66 8.39 -2.06
C VAL A 60 -12.30 6.92 -2.41
N PRO A 61 -12.42 6.00 -1.43
CA PRO A 61 -12.14 4.59 -1.60
C PRO A 61 -13.24 3.91 -2.42
N ASP A 62 -13.04 3.77 -3.72
CA ASP A 62 -13.80 2.83 -4.54
C ASP A 62 -13.01 1.53 -4.67
N ALA A 63 -13.20 0.65 -3.68
CA ALA A 63 -13.36 -0.79 -3.87
C ALA A 63 -13.35 -1.48 -2.50
N PRO A 64 -14.41 -2.22 -2.14
CA PRO A 64 -14.38 -3.02 -0.94
C PRO A 64 -13.33 -4.12 -1.11
N GLU A 65 -12.58 -4.27 -0.03
CA GLU A 65 -11.92 -5.49 0.40
C GLU A 65 -12.70 -6.76 -0.01
N GLU A 66 -12.34 -7.39 -1.12
CA GLU A 66 -12.74 -8.78 -1.37
C GLU A 66 -11.68 -9.53 -2.18
N LYS A 67 -10.59 -9.92 -1.51
CA LYS A 67 -10.04 -11.27 -1.67
C LYS A 67 -9.03 -11.58 -0.56
N ASN A 68 -9.50 -12.21 0.51
CA ASN A 68 -9.12 -13.59 0.83
C ASN A 68 -9.52 -13.87 2.28
N ILE A 69 -10.80 -14.25 2.43
CA ILE A 69 -11.26 -15.05 3.55
C ILE A 69 -10.39 -16.31 3.53
N ARG A 70 -9.38 -16.39 4.39
CA ARG A 70 -8.87 -17.70 4.80
C ARG A 70 -9.90 -18.21 5.80
N PRO A 71 -10.72 -19.24 5.51
CA PRO A 71 -11.26 -19.99 6.62
C PRO A 71 -10.06 -20.67 7.27
N ALA A 72 -9.68 -20.18 8.46
CA ALA A 72 -8.85 -20.96 9.36
C ALA A 72 -9.69 -22.15 9.82
N PRO A 73 -9.33 -23.42 9.54
CA PRO A 73 -9.95 -24.52 10.23
C PRO A 73 -9.04 -24.84 11.41
N GLU A 74 -9.20 -24.14 12.52
CA GLU A 74 -8.65 -24.65 13.77
C GLU A 74 -9.55 -24.30 14.95
N LYS A 75 -10.34 -25.31 15.36
CA LYS A 75 -10.38 -25.82 16.74
C LYS A 75 -11.29 -27.03 16.82
N GLN A 76 -10.67 -28.21 16.83
CA GLN A 76 -11.21 -29.38 17.51
C GLN A 76 -11.40 -29.03 18.99
N LYS A 77 -12.61 -29.20 19.52
CA LYS A 77 -12.82 -29.41 20.96
C LYS A 77 -14.18 -30.09 21.22
N LYS A 78 -14.10 -31.39 21.50
CA LYS A 78 -14.89 -32.21 22.46
C LYS A 78 -16.42 -32.27 22.33
N GLU A 79 -16.92 -33.44 21.86
CA GLU A 79 -17.73 -34.48 22.57
C GLU A 79 -18.45 -34.10 23.90
N PRO A 80 -19.52 -34.78 24.39
CA PRO A 80 -20.55 -35.70 23.83
C PRO A 80 -21.99 -35.17 24.07
N GLN A 81 -23.03 -35.89 23.63
CA GLN A 81 -24.19 -36.40 24.42
C GLN A 81 -25.16 -37.16 23.51
#